data_AF-C4VB38-F1
#
_entry.id   AF-C4VB38-F1
#
_cell.length_a   1.000
_cell.length_b   1.000
_cell.length_c   1.000
_cell.angle_alpha   90.00
_cell.angle_beta   90.00
_cell.angle_gamma   90.00
#
_symmetry.space_group_name_H-M   'P 1'
#
loop_
_entity.id
_entity.type
_entity.pdbx_description
1 polymer ?
#
loop_
_entity_poly.entity_id
_entity_poly.type
_entity_poly.pdbx_seq_one_letter_code
_entity_poly.pdbx_strand_id
1 'polypeptide(L)'
;MCEYEDNNTSILDDIPRLYDLVDKVRDPRQICVKLLKYHKGNIEVSKFLYYVMVTYDVDFPDFYDTTLHNITVDTLPKNIYFIKELLNKDISICIIQKYLDYIINLLLDISTLDLISVLDVLVDVYSKIKVLRRDYAQFRILEKSTTPVRERVKKIIN
;
A
#
# COMPACT_ATOMS: atom_id res chain seq x y z
N MET A 1 -1.65 -28.60 19.96
CA MET A 1 -1.54 -27.52 20.95
C MET A 1 -0.04 -27.36 21.19
N CYS A 2 0.61 -26.45 20.45
CA CYS A 2 2.05 -26.24 20.57
C CYS A 2 2.25 -24.93 21.30
N GLU A 3 2.73 -25.05 22.53
CA GLU A 3 3.12 -23.98 23.43
C GLU A 3 4.36 -23.31 22.84
N TYR A 4 4.22 -22.08 22.36
CA TYR A 4 5.37 -21.18 22.22
C TYR A 4 5.59 -20.56 23.60
N GLU A 5 6.42 -21.22 24.38
CA GLU A 5 6.98 -20.67 25.62
C GLU A 5 7.62 -19.30 25.36
N ASP A 6 7.53 -18.45 26.38
CA ASP A 6 8.04 -17.10 26.53
C ASP A 6 9.56 -16.96 26.28
N ASN A 7 10.01 -17.18 25.05
CA ASN A 7 11.30 -16.65 24.61
C ASN A 7 11.10 -15.19 24.22
N ASN A 8 11.19 -14.35 25.26
CA ASN A 8 11.32 -12.90 25.21
C ASN A 8 12.69 -12.48 24.64
N THR A 9 13.20 -13.18 23.62
CA THR A 9 14.16 -12.60 22.68
C THR A 9 13.42 -11.44 22.06
N SER A 10 13.87 -10.23 22.39
CA SER A 10 13.17 -9.00 22.05
C SER A 10 12.88 -9.01 20.55
N ILE A 11 11.61 -9.13 20.15
CA ILE A 11 11.17 -9.00 18.75
C ILE A 11 11.79 -7.75 18.08
N LEU A 12 12.15 -6.73 18.88
CA LEU A 12 12.84 -5.52 18.44
C LEU A 12 14.22 -5.80 17.84
N ASP A 13 14.96 -6.78 18.36
CA ASP A 13 16.30 -7.16 17.87
C ASP A 13 16.23 -7.84 16.49
N ASP A 14 15.07 -8.44 16.18
CA ASP A 14 14.81 -9.11 14.91
C ASP A 14 14.08 -8.21 13.88
N ILE A 15 13.72 -6.96 14.22
CA ILE A 15 13.05 -6.03 13.30
C ILE A 15 13.85 -5.81 12.00
N PRO A 16 15.19 -5.62 12.03
CA PRO A 16 15.98 -5.53 10.81
C PRO A 16 16.06 -6.84 10.02
N ARG A 17 15.65 -7.96 10.62
CA ARG A 17 15.71 -9.33 10.11
C ARG A 17 14.31 -9.96 9.99
N LEU A 18 13.25 -9.17 9.89
CA LEU A 18 11.87 -9.68 9.78
C LEU A 18 11.70 -10.67 8.63
N TYR A 19 12.47 -10.52 7.56
CA TYR A 19 12.48 -11.46 6.44
C TYR A 19 13.13 -12.81 6.81
N ASP A 20 14.14 -12.85 7.67
CA ASP A 20 14.73 -14.10 8.18
C ASP A 20 13.74 -14.88 9.06
N LEU A 21 12.73 -14.19 9.63
CA LEU A 21 11.65 -14.84 10.36
C LEU A 21 10.68 -15.55 9.42
N VAL A 22 10.54 -15.13 8.16
CA VAL A 22 9.69 -15.81 7.18
C VAL A 22 10.17 -17.25 6.96
N ASP A 23 11.49 -17.44 6.85
CA ASP A 23 12.08 -18.77 6.64
C ASP A 23 12.06 -19.66 7.90
N LYS A 24 12.00 -19.04 9.09
CA LYS A 24 12.01 -19.75 10.38
C LYS A 24 10.62 -20.05 10.93
N VAL A 25 9.61 -19.28 10.55
CA VAL A 25 8.24 -19.40 11.07
C VAL A 25 7.38 -20.14 10.05
N ARG A 26 6.74 -21.23 10.49
CA ARG A 26 5.86 -22.06 9.63
C ARG A 26 4.69 -21.29 9.01
N ASP A 27 4.24 -20.22 9.68
CA ASP A 27 3.20 -19.31 9.20
C ASP A 27 3.47 -17.86 9.68
N PRO A 28 3.94 -16.96 8.80
CA PRO A 28 4.32 -15.59 9.18
C PRO A 28 3.13 -14.74 9.66
N ARG A 29 1.88 -15.16 9.41
CA ARG A 29 0.69 -14.48 9.93
C ARG A 29 0.62 -14.50 11.45
N GLN A 30 1.19 -15.52 12.09
CA GLN A 30 1.16 -15.69 13.55
C GLN A 30 1.94 -14.58 14.28
N ILE A 31 2.96 -14.02 13.63
CA ILE A 31 3.77 -12.95 14.22
C ILE A 31 3.22 -11.56 13.90
N CYS A 32 2.37 -11.40 12.88
CA CYS A 32 1.76 -10.11 12.51
C CYS A 32 1.03 -9.46 13.69
N VAL A 33 0.25 -10.23 14.47
CA VAL A 33 -0.47 -9.71 15.64
C VAL A 33 0.50 -9.06 16.65
N LYS A 34 1.67 -9.67 16.86
CA LYS A 34 2.71 -9.12 17.73
C LYS A 34 3.46 -7.96 17.10
N LEU A 35 3.51 -7.85 15.77
CA LEU A 35 4.20 -6.78 15.05
C LEU A 35 3.33 -5.53 14.87
N LEU A 36 2.00 -5.67 14.85
CA LEU A 36 1.08 -4.53 14.70
C LEU A 36 1.31 -3.44 15.77
N LYS A 37 1.67 -3.80 17.00
CA LYS A 37 2.01 -2.82 18.06
C LYS A 37 3.26 -1.98 17.76
N TYR A 38 4.11 -2.44 16.85
CA TYR A 38 5.32 -1.74 16.40
C TYR A 38 5.16 -1.13 15.01
N HIS A 39 3.99 -1.23 14.39
CA HIS A 39 3.77 -0.72 13.04
C HIS A 39 3.98 0.80 12.98
N LYS A 40 3.47 1.53 13.98
CA LYS A 40 3.69 2.98 14.07
C LYS A 40 5.16 3.30 14.37
N GLY A 41 5.76 4.13 13.53
CA GLY A 41 7.16 4.53 13.61
C GLY A 41 8.13 3.54 12.97
N ASN A 42 7.66 2.49 12.29
CA ASN A 42 8.53 1.45 11.75
C ASN A 42 8.16 1.00 10.33
N ILE A 43 8.94 1.46 9.36
CA ILE A 43 8.73 1.14 7.94
C ILE A 43 9.09 -0.33 7.60
N GLU A 44 9.99 -0.97 8.35
CA GLU A 44 10.31 -2.39 8.12
C GLU A 44 9.14 -3.28 8.53
N VAL A 45 8.42 -2.91 9.60
CA VAL A 45 7.15 -3.56 9.95
C VAL A 45 6.11 -3.34 8.85
N SER A 46 5.99 -2.15 8.26
CA SER A 46 5.11 -1.90 7.11
C SER A 46 5.42 -2.84 5.94
N LYS A 47 6.69 -3.02 5.59
CA LYS A 47 7.12 -3.90 4.50
C LYS A 47 6.79 -5.38 4.78
N PHE A 48 7.05 -5.83 6.01
CA PHE A 48 6.73 -7.20 6.41
C PHE A 48 5.23 -7.47 6.39
N LEU A 49 4.43 -6.56 6.97
CA LEU A 49 2.98 -6.67 6.94
C LEU A 49 2.47 -6.65 5.49
N TYR A 50 2.98 -5.77 4.63
CA TYR A 50 2.64 -5.76 3.20
C TYR A 50 2.97 -7.09 2.50
N TYR A 51 4.13 -7.67 2.77
CA TYR A 51 4.48 -9.00 2.25
C TYR A 51 3.43 -10.03 2.67
N VAL A 52 3.06 -10.08 3.95
CA VAL A 52 2.05 -11.03 4.44
C VAL A 52 0.67 -10.76 3.82
N MET A 53 0.26 -9.50 3.69
CA MET A 53 -1.01 -9.13 3.05
C MET A 53 -1.08 -9.68 1.62
N VAL A 54 -0.03 -9.43 0.83
CA VAL A 54 0.01 -9.81 -0.59
C VAL A 54 0.15 -11.32 -0.79
N THR A 55 0.96 -11.99 0.04
CA THR A 55 1.23 -13.42 -0.11
C THR A 55 0.09 -14.30 0.40
N TYR A 56 -0.61 -13.86 1.46
CA TYR A 56 -1.60 -14.69 2.15
C TYR A 56 -3.03 -14.15 2.07
N ASP A 57 -3.26 -13.07 1.31
CA ASP A 57 -4.58 -12.44 1.12
C ASP A 57 -5.25 -12.09 2.46
N VAL A 58 -4.50 -11.34 3.29
CA VAL A 58 -4.94 -10.91 4.61
C VAL A 58 -4.98 -9.38 4.65
N ASP A 59 -6.03 -8.83 5.25
CA ASP A 59 -6.13 -7.39 5.48
C ASP A 59 -5.75 -7.01 6.91
N PHE A 60 -4.99 -5.92 7.05
CA PHE A 60 -4.71 -5.30 8.34
C PHE A 60 -5.44 -3.95 8.43
N PRO A 61 -6.27 -3.73 9.47
CA PRO A 61 -6.92 -2.44 9.69
C PRO A 61 -5.91 -1.29 9.75
N ASP A 62 -6.26 -0.15 9.17
CA ASP A 62 -5.46 1.08 9.18
C ASP A 62 -4.03 0.92 8.61
N PHE A 63 -3.77 -0.15 7.85
CA PHE A 63 -2.44 -0.46 7.34
C PHE A 63 -1.85 0.69 6.52
N TYR A 64 -2.63 1.20 5.57
CA TYR A 64 -2.21 2.29 4.69
C TYR A 64 -1.99 3.59 5.45
N ASP A 65 -2.85 3.89 6.42
CA ASP A 65 -2.73 5.13 7.20
C ASP A 65 -1.51 5.07 8.12
N THR A 66 -1.29 3.94 8.79
CA THR A 66 -0.13 3.77 9.66
C THR A 66 1.17 3.73 8.87
N THR A 67 1.18 3.07 7.70
CA THR A 67 2.34 3.07 6.80
C THR A 67 2.67 4.47 6.28
N LEU A 68 1.65 5.29 5.99
CA LEU A 68 1.86 6.68 5.58
C LEU A 68 2.58 7.50 6.67
N HIS A 69 2.22 7.30 7.94
CA HIS A 69 2.88 7.97 9.08
C HIS A 69 4.34 7.55 9.29
N ASN A 70 4.76 6.41 8.73
CA ASN A 70 6.15 5.93 8.80
C ASN A 70 7.04 6.56 7.71
N ILE A 71 6.42 7.23 6.74
CA ILE A 71 7.12 7.94 5.67
C ILE A 71 7.48 9.33 6.19
N THR A 72 8.76 9.64 6.19
CA THR A 72 9.33 10.92 6.63
C THR A 72 10.33 11.37 5.57
N VAL A 73 10.81 12.61 5.66
CA VAL A 73 11.87 13.13 4.76
C VAL A 73 13.08 12.18 4.71
N ASP A 74 13.49 11.61 5.84
CA ASP A 74 14.65 10.74 5.95
C ASP A 74 14.41 9.30 5.47
N THR A 75 13.18 8.81 5.60
CA THR A 75 12.82 7.43 5.24
C THR A 75 12.31 7.32 3.80
N LEU A 76 11.73 8.37 3.24
CA LEU A 76 11.11 8.35 1.91
C LEU A 76 12.07 7.93 0.80
N PRO A 77 13.28 8.51 0.63
CA PRO A 77 14.18 8.11 -0.47
C PRO A 77 14.57 6.63 -0.42
N LYS A 78 14.86 6.12 0.78
CA LYS A 78 15.26 4.72 1.00
C LYS A 78 14.13 3.71 0.76
N ASN A 79 12.88 4.18 0.81
CA ASN A 79 11.69 3.33 0.74
C ASN A 79 10.80 3.65 -0.46
N ILE A 80 11.26 4.49 -1.40
CA ILE A 80 10.44 4.97 -2.50
C ILE A 80 9.97 3.83 -3.43
N TYR A 81 10.79 2.81 -3.64
CA TYR A 81 10.42 1.64 -4.42
C TYR A 81 9.36 0.77 -3.71
N PHE A 82 9.46 0.61 -2.40
CA PHE A 82 8.41 -0.03 -1.62
C PHE A 82 7.08 0.73 -1.72
N ILE A 83 7.13 2.07 -1.62
CA ILE A 83 5.95 2.92 -1.80
C ILE A 83 5.38 2.77 -3.21
N LYS A 84 6.23 2.73 -4.24
CA LYS A 84 5.81 2.46 -5.62
C LYS A 84 5.08 1.13 -5.73
N GLU A 85 5.63 0.07 -5.17
CA GLU A 85 5.01 -1.26 -5.18
C GLU A 85 3.66 -1.27 -4.46
N LEU A 86 3.60 -0.65 -3.28
CA LEU A 86 2.39 -0.48 -2.49
C LEU A 86 1.28 0.21 -3.31
N LEU A 87 1.62 1.31 -3.98
CA LEU A 87 0.68 2.08 -4.81
C LEU A 87 0.38 1.43 -6.17
N ASN A 88 1.14 0.41 -6.56
CA ASN A 88 0.94 -0.32 -7.80
C ASN A 88 -0.01 -1.53 -7.68
N LYS A 89 -0.51 -1.83 -6.49
CA LYS A 89 -1.55 -2.83 -6.31
C LYS A 89 -2.94 -2.27 -6.60
N ASP A 90 -3.92 -3.17 -6.67
CA ASP A 90 -5.34 -2.80 -6.79
C ASP A 90 -5.80 -2.22 -5.45
N ILE A 91 -5.55 -0.93 -5.28
CA ILE A 91 -5.88 -0.17 -4.07
C ILE A 91 -6.76 1.02 -4.44
N SER A 92 -7.56 1.48 -3.48
CA SER A 92 -8.46 2.62 -3.68
C SER A 92 -7.70 3.85 -4.17
N ILE A 93 -8.24 4.51 -5.21
CA ILE A 93 -7.68 5.74 -5.76
C ILE A 93 -7.54 6.84 -4.69
N CYS A 94 -8.42 6.85 -3.69
CA CYS A 94 -8.36 7.79 -2.57
C CYS A 94 -7.09 7.59 -1.72
N ILE A 95 -6.68 6.33 -1.51
CA ILE A 95 -5.44 6.00 -0.79
C ILE A 95 -4.24 6.47 -1.61
N ILE A 96 -4.23 6.20 -2.92
CA ILE A 96 -3.15 6.65 -3.80
C ILE A 96 -3.01 8.17 -3.77
N GLN A 97 -4.12 8.91 -3.88
CA GLN A 97 -4.11 10.37 -3.81
C GLN A 97 -3.57 10.87 -2.46
N LYS A 98 -4.02 10.28 -1.35
CA LYS A 98 -3.54 10.63 -0.01
C LYS A 98 -2.02 10.46 0.12
N TYR A 99 -1.47 9.39 -0.44
CA TYR A 99 -0.02 9.16 -0.46
C TYR A 99 0.72 10.18 -1.33
N LEU A 100 0.21 10.46 -2.54
CA LEU A 100 0.82 11.44 -3.43
C LEU A 100 0.84 12.83 -2.81
N ASP A 101 -0.27 13.29 -2.26
CA ASP A 101 -0.37 14.60 -1.61
C ASP A 101 0.61 14.71 -0.44
N TYR A 102 0.71 13.66 0.37
CA TYR A 102 1.65 13.60 1.49
C TYR A 102 3.11 13.64 1.03
N ILE A 103 3.48 12.83 0.03
CA ILE A 103 4.85 12.78 -0.49
C ILE A 103 5.24 14.12 -1.13
N ILE A 104 4.34 14.74 -1.90
CA ILE A 104 4.57 16.08 -2.49
C ILE A 104 4.91 17.11 -1.41
N ASN A 105 4.22 17.08 -0.26
CA ASN A 105 4.53 17.97 0.85
C ASN A 105 5.93 17.70 1.43
N LEU A 106 6.35 16.43 1.49
CA LEU A 106 7.70 16.08 1.96
C LEU A 106 8.80 16.51 0.98
N LEU A 107 8.51 16.63 -0.33
CA LEU A 107 9.51 16.99 -1.34
C LEU A 107 10.17 18.34 -1.10
N LEU A 108 9.48 19.26 -0.43
CA LEU A 108 9.98 20.60 -0.14
C LEU A 108 11.21 20.57 0.79
N ASP A 109 11.37 19.49 1.55
CA ASP A 109 12.39 19.35 2.60
C ASP A 109 13.46 18.29 2.26
N ILE A 110 13.38 17.65 1.08
CA ILE A 110 14.30 16.57 0.67
C ILE A 110 15.55 17.13 -0.02
N SER A 111 16.68 16.43 0.16
CA SER A 111 17.94 16.74 -0.54
C SER A 111 17.78 16.62 -2.07
N THR A 112 18.45 17.49 -2.83
CA THR A 112 18.32 17.52 -4.31
C THR A 112 18.69 16.18 -4.98
N LEU A 113 19.63 15.42 -4.41
CA LEU A 113 20.07 14.15 -4.99
C LEU A 113 19.01 13.05 -4.82
N ASP A 114 18.36 13.01 -3.66
CA ASP A 114 17.28 12.08 -3.37
C ASP A 114 16.00 12.45 -4.14
N LEU A 115 15.76 13.76 -4.34
CA LEU A 115 14.58 14.30 -5.01
C LEU A 115 14.36 13.71 -6.41
N ILE A 116 15.42 13.49 -7.20
CA ILE A 116 15.31 12.94 -8.56
C ILE A 116 14.66 11.54 -8.51
N SER A 117 15.16 10.68 -7.62
CA SER A 117 14.65 9.31 -7.49
C SER A 117 13.18 9.27 -7.05
N VAL A 118 12.78 10.23 -6.20
CA VAL A 118 11.40 10.35 -5.73
C VAL A 118 10.49 10.85 -6.84
N LEU A 119 10.92 11.87 -7.60
CA LEU A 119 10.15 12.41 -8.72
C LEU A 119 9.90 11.37 -9.82
N ASP A 120 10.91 10.57 -10.18
CA ASP A 120 10.77 9.52 -11.19
C ASP A 120 9.67 8.51 -10.80
N VAL A 121 9.64 8.10 -9.53
CA VAL A 121 8.60 7.21 -9.02
C VAL A 121 7.22 7.88 -9.00
N LEU A 122 7.13 9.15 -8.61
CA LEU A 122 5.86 9.87 -8.59
C LEU A 122 5.27 10.02 -10.00
N VAL A 123 6.09 10.30 -11.00
CA VAL A 123 5.65 10.39 -12.41
C VAL A 123 5.07 9.06 -12.88
N ASP A 124 5.70 7.95 -12.51
CA ASP A 124 5.23 6.60 -12.86
C ASP A 124 3.87 6.28 -12.20
N VAL A 125 3.75 6.49 -10.88
CA VAL A 125 2.51 6.28 -10.13
C VAL A 125 1.39 7.17 -10.68
N TYR A 126 1.67 8.45 -10.95
CA TYR A 126 0.69 9.39 -11.49
C TYR A 126 0.21 9.00 -12.90
N SER A 127 1.14 8.53 -13.75
CA SER A 127 0.81 8.07 -15.11
C SER A 127 -0.18 6.91 -15.08
N LYS A 128 -0.03 5.98 -14.13
CA LYS A 128 -0.97 4.89 -13.93
C LYS A 128 -2.36 5.36 -13.50
N ILE A 129 -2.45 6.29 -12.54
CA ILE A 129 -3.73 6.86 -12.10
C ILE A 129 -4.46 7.53 -13.28
N LYS A 130 -3.72 8.25 -14.13
CA LYS A 130 -4.27 8.90 -15.31
C LYS A 130 -4.91 7.90 -16.28
N VAL A 131 -4.29 6.73 -16.47
CA VAL A 131 -4.85 5.63 -17.27
C VAL A 131 -6.13 5.12 -16.62
N LEU A 132 -6.11 4.78 -15.33
CA LEU A 132 -7.29 4.29 -14.60
C LEU A 132 -8.47 5.28 -14.65
N ARG A 133 -8.21 6.58 -14.51
CA ARG A 133 -9.25 7.62 -14.62
C ARG A 133 -9.83 7.71 -16.04
N ARG A 134 -8.99 7.57 -17.06
CA ARG A 134 -9.42 7.58 -18.46
C ARG A 134 -10.32 6.38 -18.74
N ASP A 135 -9.93 5.21 -18.29
CA ASP A 135 -10.70 3.98 -18.48
C ASP A 135 -12.03 4.05 -17.73
N TYR A 136 -12.03 4.52 -16.48
CA TYR A 136 -13.27 4.74 -15.72
C TYR A 136 -14.21 5.76 -16.38
N ALA A 137 -13.66 6.84 -16.95
CA ALA A 137 -14.46 7.81 -17.70
C ALA A 137 -15.08 7.19 -18.97
N GLN A 138 -14.34 6.33 -19.66
CA GLN A 138 -14.84 5.58 -20.82
C GLN A 138 -15.94 4.59 -20.42
N PHE A 139 -15.75 3.83 -19.32
CA PHE A 139 -16.78 2.94 -18.77
C PHE A 139 -18.05 3.69 -18.37
N ARG A 140 -17.92 4.86 -17.73
CA ARG A 140 -19.07 5.69 -17.35
C ARG A 140 -19.83 6.25 -18.56
N ILE A 141 -19.13 6.54 -19.66
CA ILE A 141 -19.77 6.92 -20.94
C ILE A 141 -20.55 5.71 -21.50
N LEU A 142 -19.98 4.52 -21.44
CA LEU A 142 -20.63 3.28 -21.87
C LEU A 142 -21.88 2.96 -21.03
N GLU A 143 -21.83 3.08 -19.69
CA GLU A 143 -23.01 2.92 -18.82
C GLU A 143 -24.13 3.93 -19.14
N LYS A 144 -23.77 5.21 -19.37
CA LYS A 144 -24.74 6.23 -19.76
C LYS A 144 -25.34 5.98 -21.15
N SER A 145 -24.59 5.37 -22.07
CA SER A 145 -25.09 5.00 -23.40
C SER A 145 -25.95 3.73 -23.42
N THR A 146 -25.85 2.87 -22.41
CA THR A 146 -26.67 1.64 -22.27
C THR A 146 -27.94 1.84 -21.44
N THR A 147 -28.01 2.90 -20.63
CA THR A 147 -29.22 3.30 -19.89
C THR A 147 -30.44 3.56 -20.82
N PRO A 148 -30.31 4.27 -21.95
CA PRO A 148 -31.40 4.43 -22.93
C PRO A 148 -31.82 3.13 -23.60
N VAL A 149 -30.89 2.16 -23.76
CA VAL A 149 -31.21 0.85 -24.34
C VAL A 149 -32.03 0.02 -23.36
N ARG A 150 -31.68 0.02 -22.07
CA ARG A 150 -32.46 -0.63 -21.00
C ARG A 150 -33.88 -0.06 -20.87
N GLU A 151 -34.05 1.26 -20.99
CA GLU A 151 -35.37 1.89 -20.98
C GLU A 151 -36.18 1.64 -22.27
N ARG A 152 -35.51 1.60 -23.43
CA ARG A 152 -36.15 1.23 -24.70
C ARG A 152 -36.62 -0.22 -24.71
N VAL A 153 -35.85 -1.15 -24.13
CA VAL A 153 -36.27 -2.57 -24.00
C VAL A 153 -37.44 -2.71 -23.02
N LYS A 154 -37.48 -1.95 -21.91
CA LYS A 154 -38.65 -1.93 -21.01
C LYS A 154 -39.93 -1.39 -21.66
N LYS A 155 -39.81 -0.43 -22.59
CA LYS A 155 -40.94 0.08 -23.38
C LYS A 155 -41.45 -0.88 -24.47
N ILE A 156 -40.67 -1.90 -24.82
CA ILE A 156 -41.05 -2.92 -25.82
C ILE A 156 -41.73 -4.13 -25.15
N ILE A 157 -41.52 -4.32 -23.84
CA ILE A 157 -42.02 -5.47 -23.07
C ILE A 157 -43.33 -5.14 -22.29
N ASN A 158 -43.74 -3.88 -22.22
CA ASN A 158 -45.04 -3.43 -21.69
C ASN A 158 -45.91 -2.87 -22.82
#